data_AF-A0A8S3YPH9-F1
#
_entry.id   AF-A0A8S3YPH9-F1
#
_cell.length_a   1.000
_cell.length_b   1.000
_cell.length_c   1.000
_cell.angle_alpha   90.00
_cell.angle_beta   90.00
_cell.angle_gamma   90.00
#
_symmetry.space_group_name_H-M   'P 1'
#
loop_
_entity.id
_entity.type
_entity.pdbx_description
1 polymer ?
#
loop_
_entity_poly.entity_id
_entity_poly.type
_entity_poly.pdbx_seq_one_letter_code
_entity_poly.pdbx_strand_id
1 'polypeptide(L)'
;MTGNPDQGICIHNEDMSFKTPVSGAQLRIYTTRFGPEKAFNYFHDNFSKWCTRESIVSIELTSTHSFNDLDADYTFRFSFSNVSKDSIDRNYGMHSFRQCNRSEVLKPGETIHVYSQQYPTQTELPSACMLTFSTDTDEDHVEVCLQVKKVDKNENCKSSLVVSGFNTRFWPQSEVLGCDDTNSMLREKKEMCSGSKTLTLSLTRTSITDTGLDFIAVIKVKKHPCICSHQHVQAASVLLEVVG
;
A
#
# COMPACT_ATOMS: atom_id res chain seq x y z
N MET A 1 -7.53 28.16 4.91
CA MET A 1 -8.09 27.02 5.66
C MET A 1 -7.10 26.67 6.76
N THR A 2 -7.53 26.74 8.02
CA THR A 2 -6.72 26.51 9.22
C THR A 2 -6.97 25.09 9.72
N GLY A 3 -5.98 24.21 9.56
CA GLY A 3 -5.93 22.89 10.17
C GLY A 3 -4.57 22.70 10.84
N ASN A 4 -4.51 21.97 11.95
CA ASN A 4 -3.24 21.64 12.59
C ASN A 4 -2.40 20.79 11.61
N PRO A 5 -1.18 21.21 11.23
CA PRO A 5 -0.38 20.52 10.22
C PRO A 5 0.01 19.09 10.63
N ASP A 6 -0.09 18.75 11.91
CA ASP A 6 0.26 17.44 12.46
C ASP A 6 -0.96 16.52 12.63
N GLN A 7 -2.15 17.00 12.28
CA GLN A 7 -3.40 16.22 12.37
C GLN A 7 -3.88 15.76 11.00
N GLY A 8 -4.36 14.52 10.96
CA GLY A 8 -5.17 13.99 9.88
C GLY A 8 -6.61 13.78 10.34
N ILE A 9 -7.45 13.28 9.43
CA ILE A 9 -8.87 13.09 9.66
C ILE A 9 -9.20 11.61 9.47
N CYS A 10 -9.98 11.05 10.38
CA CYS A 10 -10.62 9.77 10.18
C CYS A 10 -12.14 9.95 10.09
N ILE A 11 -12.73 9.27 9.11
CA ILE A 11 -14.16 9.16 8.88
C ILE A 11 -14.58 7.78 9.38
N HIS A 12 -15.52 7.76 10.34
CA HIS A 12 -16.11 6.55 10.87
C HIS A 12 -17.47 6.35 10.26
N ASN A 13 -17.74 5.12 9.82
CA ASN A 13 -19.06 4.74 9.33
C ASN A 13 -19.96 4.44 10.53
N GLU A 14 -21.01 5.25 10.72
CA GLU A 14 -22.03 4.97 11.73
C GLU A 14 -23.17 4.17 11.12
N ASP A 15 -23.60 4.57 9.93
CA ASP A 15 -24.64 3.90 9.15
C ASP A 15 -24.52 4.32 7.68
N MET A 16 -24.02 3.44 6.82
CA MET A 16 -23.96 3.66 5.38
C MET A 16 -24.66 2.51 4.67
N SER A 17 -25.72 2.84 3.94
CA SER A 17 -26.46 1.87 3.15
C SER A 17 -26.88 2.49 1.83
N PHE A 18 -26.55 1.78 0.75
CA PHE A 18 -27.16 1.99 -0.56
C PHE A 18 -28.28 0.94 -0.68
N LYS A 19 -29.54 1.34 -0.44
CA LYS A 19 -30.64 0.39 -0.27
C LYS A 19 -31.01 -0.33 -1.56
N THR A 20 -30.75 0.32 -2.69
CA THR A 20 -30.85 -0.26 -4.03
C THR A 20 -29.48 -0.25 -4.70
N PRO A 21 -29.16 -1.27 -5.53
CA PRO A 21 -27.99 -1.25 -6.40
C PRO A 21 -28.22 -0.24 -7.54
N VAL A 22 -28.30 1.04 -7.20
CA VAL A 22 -28.44 2.13 -8.17
C VAL A 22 -27.10 2.26 -8.87
N SER A 23 -27.06 1.88 -10.14
CA SER A 23 -25.87 2.00 -10.98
C SER A 23 -25.37 3.45 -10.96
N GLY A 24 -24.16 3.68 -10.46
CA GLY A 24 -23.51 5.00 -10.46
C GLY A 24 -23.86 5.94 -9.30
N ALA A 25 -24.62 5.51 -8.29
CA ALA A 25 -24.71 6.25 -7.03
C ALA A 25 -23.42 6.10 -6.21
N GLN A 26 -22.78 7.21 -5.84
CA GLN A 26 -21.51 7.19 -5.10
C GLN A 26 -21.38 8.38 -4.15
N LEU A 27 -20.97 8.11 -2.92
CA LEU A 27 -20.43 9.12 -2.01
C LEU A 27 -18.93 9.26 -2.27
N ARG A 28 -18.46 10.44 -2.63
CA ARG A 28 -17.07 10.72 -3.02
C ARG A 28 -16.45 11.72 -2.07
N ILE A 29 -15.26 11.43 -1.58
CA ILE A 29 -14.48 12.29 -0.69
C ILE A 29 -13.27 12.80 -1.43
N TYR A 30 -13.12 14.11 -1.47
CA TYR A 30 -12.03 14.80 -2.13
C TYR A 30 -11.15 15.47 -1.10
N THR A 31 -9.86 15.21 -1.20
CA THR A 31 -8.80 15.94 -0.48
C THR A 31 -8.01 16.85 -1.42
N THR A 32 -8.27 16.74 -2.73
CA THR A 32 -7.69 17.58 -3.78
C THR A 32 -8.69 17.79 -4.92
N ARG A 33 -8.36 18.67 -5.86
CA ARG A 33 -9.14 18.91 -7.08
C ARG A 33 -8.98 17.85 -8.17
N PHE A 34 -8.01 16.94 -8.05
CA PHE A 34 -7.63 16.02 -9.13
C PHE A 34 -8.41 14.70 -9.11
N GLY A 35 -9.41 14.60 -8.24
CA GLY A 35 -10.29 13.44 -8.14
C GLY A 35 -10.59 13.06 -6.69
N PRO A 36 -11.57 12.16 -6.49
CA PRO A 36 -11.88 11.66 -5.17
C PRO A 36 -10.73 10.79 -4.66
N GLU A 37 -10.30 11.03 -3.43
CA GLU A 37 -9.35 10.15 -2.74
C GLU A 37 -10.04 8.85 -2.30
N LYS A 38 -11.33 8.95 -1.96
CA LYS A 38 -12.14 7.79 -1.61
C LYS A 38 -13.54 7.92 -2.18
N ALA A 39 -14.13 6.80 -2.54
CA ALA A 39 -15.54 6.73 -2.90
C ALA A 39 -16.16 5.50 -2.24
N PHE A 40 -17.46 5.57 -2.00
CA PHE A 40 -18.29 4.51 -1.49
C PHE A 40 -19.52 4.39 -2.39
N ASN A 41 -19.94 3.15 -2.64
CA ASN A 41 -21.10 2.81 -3.46
C ASN A 41 -21.68 1.49 -2.95
N TYR A 42 -22.74 0.97 -3.58
CA TYR A 42 -23.36 -0.30 -3.21
C TYR A 42 -22.39 -1.49 -3.05
N PHE A 43 -21.31 -1.55 -3.83
CA PHE A 43 -20.32 -2.63 -3.78
C PHE A 43 -19.12 -2.32 -2.86
N HIS A 44 -19.01 -1.07 -2.40
CA HIS A 44 -17.88 -0.54 -1.65
C HIS A 44 -18.35 0.36 -0.50
N ASP A 45 -19.45 0.00 0.16
CA ASP A 45 -20.04 0.72 1.31
C ASP A 45 -19.52 0.19 2.65
N ASN A 46 -19.03 -1.05 2.66
CA ASN A 46 -18.57 -1.69 3.87
C ASN A 46 -17.16 -1.23 4.26
N PHE A 47 -17.10 -0.18 5.07
CA PHE A 47 -15.91 0.23 5.83
C PHE A 47 -16.33 0.57 7.26
N SER A 48 -15.47 0.31 8.24
CA SER A 48 -15.67 0.79 9.62
C SER A 48 -15.08 2.18 9.81
N LYS A 49 -13.89 2.40 9.24
CA LYS A 49 -13.10 3.61 9.38
C LYS A 49 -12.18 3.80 8.18
N TRP A 50 -12.09 5.03 7.69
CA TRP A 50 -11.10 5.43 6.70
C TRP A 50 -10.39 6.70 7.19
N CYS A 51 -9.06 6.73 7.11
CA CYS A 51 -8.26 7.87 7.54
C CYS A 51 -7.42 8.43 6.40
N THR A 52 -7.24 9.74 6.40
CA THR A 52 -6.33 10.43 5.50
C THR A 52 -5.48 11.46 6.26
N ARG A 53 -4.22 11.59 5.85
CA ARG A 53 -3.31 12.63 6.36
C ARG A 53 -3.61 14.00 5.75
N GLU A 54 -4.49 14.05 4.76
CA GLU A 54 -4.87 15.26 4.04
C GLU A 54 -6.10 15.90 4.67
N SER A 55 -6.31 17.19 4.38
CA SER A 55 -7.57 17.85 4.73
C SER A 55 -8.66 17.51 3.72
N ILE A 56 -9.90 17.38 4.19
CA ILE A 56 -11.05 17.19 3.31
C ILE A 56 -11.39 18.53 2.67
N VAL A 57 -11.49 18.52 1.33
CA VAL A 57 -11.89 19.66 0.51
C VAL A 57 -13.39 19.65 0.28
N SER A 58 -13.94 18.52 -0.16
CA SER A 58 -15.37 18.35 -0.41
C SER A 58 -15.81 16.90 -0.24
N ILE A 59 -17.10 16.74 0.00
CA ILE A 59 -17.80 15.45 -0.02
C ILE A 59 -18.97 15.62 -0.98
N GLU A 60 -19.09 14.72 -1.95
CA GLU A 60 -20.09 14.80 -3.01
C GLU A 60 -20.91 13.51 -3.05
N LEU A 61 -22.23 13.65 -3.11
CA LEU A 61 -23.12 12.55 -3.47
C LEU A 61 -23.44 12.67 -4.95
N THR A 62 -23.11 11.63 -5.70
CA THR A 62 -23.39 11.53 -7.13
C THR A 62 -24.40 10.41 -7.38
N SER A 63 -25.24 10.57 -8.38
CA SER A 63 -26.23 9.58 -8.82
C SER A 63 -26.48 9.74 -10.32
N THR A 64 -26.81 8.65 -10.99
CA THR A 64 -27.25 8.65 -12.40
C THR A 64 -28.74 8.97 -12.55
N HIS A 65 -29.50 8.94 -11.46
CA HIS A 65 -30.91 9.25 -11.39
C HIS A 65 -31.16 10.43 -10.44
N SER A 66 -32.30 11.09 -10.57
CA SER A 66 -32.70 12.15 -9.65
C SER A 66 -32.86 11.62 -8.23
N PHE A 67 -32.44 12.41 -7.24
CA PHE A 67 -32.66 12.13 -5.83
C PHE A 67 -34.12 12.44 -5.48
N ASN A 68 -35.02 11.48 -5.72
CA ASN A 68 -36.45 11.68 -5.47
C ASN A 68 -36.81 11.45 -3.99
N ASP A 69 -36.15 10.49 -3.33
CA ASP A 69 -36.28 10.24 -1.89
C ASP A 69 -34.94 9.75 -1.32
N LEU A 70 -34.20 10.67 -0.68
CA LEU A 70 -32.87 10.37 -0.13
C LEU A 70 -32.92 9.33 0.99
N ASP A 71 -33.99 9.29 1.78
CA ASP A 71 -34.10 8.38 2.93
C ASP A 71 -34.57 6.98 2.50
N ALA A 72 -35.35 6.89 1.42
CA ALA A 72 -35.74 5.60 0.84
C ALA A 72 -34.60 4.95 0.05
N ASP A 73 -33.78 5.73 -0.64
CA ASP A 73 -32.76 5.21 -1.55
C ASP A 73 -31.39 5.04 -0.87
N TYR A 74 -31.08 5.89 0.11
CA TYR A 74 -29.76 5.93 0.75
C TYR A 74 -29.82 6.18 2.25
N THR A 75 -28.76 5.84 2.96
CA THR A 75 -28.54 6.28 4.33
C THR A 75 -27.06 6.56 4.49
N PHE A 76 -26.72 7.78 4.91
CA PHE A 76 -25.34 8.21 5.09
C PHE A 76 -25.19 8.89 6.44
N ARG A 77 -24.57 8.17 7.37
CA ARG A 77 -24.21 8.69 8.68
C ARG A 77 -22.77 8.36 8.96
N PHE A 78 -21.98 9.42 9.13
CA PHE A 78 -20.57 9.34 9.42
C PHE A 78 -20.19 10.39 10.45
N SER A 79 -19.15 10.10 11.21
CA SER A 79 -18.51 11.05 12.12
C SER A 79 -17.05 11.25 11.76
N PHE A 80 -16.56 12.44 12.06
CA PHE A 80 -15.16 12.81 11.85
C PHE A 80 -14.43 12.87 13.19
N SER A 81 -13.21 12.35 13.22
CA SER A 81 -12.30 12.53 14.34
C SER A 81 -10.94 13.00 13.85
N ASN A 82 -10.38 14.00 14.51
CA ASN A 82 -8.98 14.38 14.30
C ASN A 82 -8.08 13.34 14.97
N VAL A 83 -7.03 12.93 14.27
CA VAL A 83 -6.01 12.01 14.78
C VAL A 83 -4.63 12.53 14.46
N SER A 84 -3.60 12.06 15.17
CA SER A 84 -2.22 12.35 14.77
C SER A 84 -1.96 11.77 13.39
N LYS A 85 -1.27 12.51 12.51
CA LYS A 85 -0.85 11.97 11.20
C LYS A 85 -0.01 10.71 11.36
N ASP A 86 0.80 10.62 12.41
CA ASP A 86 1.67 9.47 12.66
C ASP A 86 0.92 8.21 13.09
N SER A 87 -0.33 8.34 13.54
CA SER A 87 -1.21 7.18 13.79
C SER A 87 -2.04 6.78 12.57
N ILE A 88 -1.83 7.40 11.41
CA ILE A 88 -2.48 7.04 10.15
C ILE A 88 -1.49 6.23 9.32
N ASP A 89 -1.89 5.00 8.99
CA ASP A 89 -1.15 4.13 8.08
C ASP A 89 -0.85 4.85 6.76
N ARG A 90 0.42 4.80 6.34
CA ARG A 90 0.83 5.42 5.08
C ARG A 90 0.52 4.49 3.93
N ASN A 91 -0.26 4.99 2.98
CA ASN A 91 -0.67 4.27 1.78
C ASN A 91 -0.20 5.03 0.53
N TYR A 92 0.39 4.32 -0.42
CA TYR A 92 0.80 4.88 -1.71
C TYR A 92 0.13 4.13 -2.85
N GLY A 93 -0.56 4.86 -3.71
CA GLY A 93 -1.16 4.36 -4.93
C GLY A 93 -0.29 4.67 -6.15
N MET A 94 0.19 3.63 -6.82
CA MET A 94 0.92 3.76 -8.09
C MET A 94 0.01 4.05 -9.30
N HIS A 95 -1.28 4.28 -9.04
CA HIS A 95 -2.29 4.79 -9.98
C HIS A 95 -2.44 6.31 -9.91
N SER A 96 -1.86 6.97 -8.90
CA SER A 96 -2.07 8.40 -8.64
C SER A 96 -0.92 9.23 -9.19
N PHE A 97 -1.19 10.12 -10.14
CA PHE A 97 -0.22 11.10 -10.65
C PHE A 97 0.44 11.93 -9.54
N ARG A 98 -0.27 12.19 -8.43
CA ARG A 98 0.24 12.95 -7.28
C ARG A 98 1.28 12.17 -6.48
N GLN A 99 1.07 10.86 -6.34
CA GLN A 99 1.88 9.98 -5.49
C GLN A 99 3.02 9.33 -6.26
N CYS A 100 2.97 9.28 -7.58
CA CYS A 100 4.08 8.80 -8.40
C CYS A 100 5.31 9.70 -8.34
N ASN A 101 6.47 9.09 -8.59
CA ASN A 101 7.79 9.71 -8.61
C ASN A 101 8.16 10.35 -7.27
N ARG A 102 7.86 9.65 -6.18
CA ARG A 102 8.13 10.06 -4.80
C ARG A 102 9.22 9.19 -4.17
N SER A 103 9.95 9.80 -3.25
CA SER A 103 10.91 9.13 -2.38
C SER A 103 10.49 9.32 -0.94
N GLU A 104 10.52 8.25 -0.16
CA GLU A 104 10.12 8.23 1.24
C GLU A 104 11.23 7.66 2.11
N VAL A 105 11.54 8.37 3.19
CA VAL A 105 12.47 7.92 4.22
C VAL A 105 11.65 7.34 5.37
N LEU A 106 11.86 6.07 5.65
CA LEU A 106 11.15 5.28 6.64
C LEU A 106 11.91 5.23 7.96
N LYS A 107 11.18 5.47 9.04
CA LYS A 107 11.68 5.28 10.40
C LYS A 107 11.53 3.81 10.83
N PRO A 108 12.33 3.33 11.80
CA PRO A 108 12.16 2.00 12.38
C PRO A 108 10.73 1.78 12.88
N GLY A 109 10.14 0.63 12.53
CA GLY A 109 8.77 0.27 12.90
C GLY A 109 7.68 0.82 11.98
N GLU A 110 7.99 1.72 11.04
CA GLU A 110 7.02 2.18 10.06
C GLU A 110 6.70 1.07 9.05
N THR A 111 5.41 0.98 8.70
CA THR A 111 4.88 0.10 7.67
C THR A 111 4.12 0.93 6.65
N ILE A 112 4.41 0.70 5.37
CA ILE A 112 3.76 1.35 4.24
C ILE A 112 3.08 0.30 3.38
N HIS A 113 1.87 0.58 2.97
CA HIS A 113 1.18 -0.22 1.97
C HIS A 113 1.25 0.49 0.60
N VAL A 114 1.71 -0.25 -0.41
CA VAL A 114 1.76 0.20 -1.79
C VAL A 114 0.73 -0.58 -2.60
N TYR A 115 -0.08 0.14 -3.34
CA TYR A 115 -1.18 -0.41 -4.14
C TYR A 115 -0.94 -0.07 -5.60
N SER A 116 -1.16 -1.03 -6.48
CA SER A 116 -1.22 -0.78 -7.92
C SER A 116 -2.30 0.26 -8.24
N GLN A 117 -3.47 0.08 -7.61
CA GLN A 117 -4.75 0.71 -7.88
C GLN A 117 -5.59 0.63 -6.61
N GLN A 118 -6.41 1.65 -6.38
CA GLN A 118 -7.42 1.63 -5.32
C GLN A 118 -8.75 2.08 -5.91
N TYR A 119 -9.84 1.68 -5.26
CA TYR A 119 -11.16 2.24 -5.57
C TYR A 119 -11.28 3.63 -4.91
N PRO A 120 -11.74 4.67 -5.65
CA PRO A 120 -12.20 4.63 -7.04
C PRO A 120 -11.05 4.63 -8.05
N THR A 121 -11.25 3.90 -9.14
CA THR A 121 -10.27 3.86 -10.24
C THR A 121 -10.30 5.18 -11.00
N GLN A 122 -9.13 5.78 -11.20
CA GLN A 122 -8.99 6.96 -12.07
C GLN A 122 -9.15 6.54 -13.54
N THR A 123 -9.78 7.38 -14.34
CA THR A 123 -10.00 7.13 -15.78
C THR A 123 -8.69 7.12 -16.57
N GLU A 124 -7.73 7.93 -16.12
CA GLU A 124 -6.38 7.98 -16.65
C GLU A 124 -5.40 7.63 -15.52
N LEU A 125 -4.40 6.83 -15.86
CA LEU A 125 -3.36 6.34 -14.99
C LEU A 125 -1.99 6.79 -15.51
N PRO A 126 -1.01 7.05 -14.63
CA PRO A 126 0.34 7.34 -15.05
C PRO A 126 0.93 6.14 -15.80
N SER A 127 1.45 6.38 -17.00
CA SER A 127 2.10 5.35 -17.84
C SER A 127 3.34 4.76 -17.17
N ALA A 128 4.04 5.56 -16.37
CA ALA A 128 5.12 5.12 -15.50
C ALA A 128 4.97 5.77 -14.12
N CYS A 129 5.19 4.98 -13.09
CA CYS A 129 5.14 5.41 -11.71
C CYS A 129 6.31 4.82 -10.94
N MET A 130 7.17 5.66 -10.40
CA MET A 130 8.29 5.22 -9.57
C MET A 130 8.07 5.61 -8.10
N LEU A 131 8.29 4.69 -7.18
CA LEU A 131 8.32 4.94 -5.74
C LEU A 131 9.63 4.42 -5.18
N THR A 132 10.33 5.26 -4.42
CA THR A 132 11.59 4.89 -3.76
C THR A 132 11.39 4.95 -2.25
N PHE A 133 11.86 3.92 -1.56
CA PHE A 133 11.79 3.82 -0.10
C PHE A 133 13.18 3.57 0.44
N SER A 134 13.61 4.40 1.38
CA SER A 134 14.91 4.27 2.05
C SER A 134 14.76 4.38 3.56
N THR A 135 15.81 4.07 4.30
CA THR A 135 15.92 4.41 5.72
C THR A 135 17.26 5.09 5.98
N ASP A 136 17.26 6.10 6.84
CA ASP A 136 18.42 6.93 7.20
C ASP A 136 19.08 6.46 8.52
N THR A 137 18.59 5.39 9.10
CA THR A 137 19.17 4.83 10.32
C THR A 137 20.58 4.30 10.06
N ASP A 138 21.51 4.71 10.92
CA ASP A 138 22.88 4.17 10.94
C ASP A 138 22.97 2.80 11.60
N GLU A 139 21.86 2.26 12.14
CA GLU A 139 21.87 0.95 12.76
C GLU A 139 22.27 -0.16 11.78
N ASP A 140 23.18 -1.01 12.24
CA ASP A 140 23.58 -2.21 11.52
C ASP A 140 22.42 -3.20 11.41
N HIS A 141 22.40 -3.94 10.29
CA HIS A 141 21.40 -4.97 9.98
C HIS A 141 19.95 -4.46 9.95
N VAL A 142 19.75 -3.15 9.86
CA VAL A 142 18.45 -2.58 9.54
C VAL A 142 18.33 -2.41 8.04
N GLU A 143 17.32 -3.06 7.45
CA GLU A 143 17.08 -3.07 6.01
C GLU A 143 15.64 -2.63 5.71
N VAL A 144 15.42 -2.09 4.51
CA VAL A 144 14.07 -1.85 3.98
C VAL A 144 13.63 -3.14 3.28
N CYS A 145 12.52 -3.69 3.72
CA CYS A 145 12.00 -4.96 3.22
C CYS A 145 10.64 -4.77 2.55
N LEU A 146 10.40 -5.53 1.50
CA LEU A 146 9.15 -5.58 0.75
C LEU A 146 8.56 -7.00 0.81
N GLN A 147 7.24 -7.07 0.95
CA GLN A 147 6.47 -8.29 0.82
C GLN A 147 5.21 -8.03 0.01
N VAL A 148 5.04 -8.74 -1.11
CA VAL A 148 3.79 -8.67 -1.88
C VAL A 148 2.74 -9.58 -1.25
N LYS A 149 1.60 -9.02 -0.84
CA LYS A 149 0.52 -9.72 -0.13
C LYS A 149 -0.51 -10.31 -1.08
N LYS A 150 -0.80 -9.59 -2.16
CA LYS A 150 -1.79 -9.92 -3.16
C LYS A 150 -1.28 -9.53 -4.54
N VAL A 151 -1.55 -10.38 -5.53
CA VAL A 151 -1.31 -10.12 -6.96
C VAL A 151 -2.44 -10.80 -7.74
N ASP A 152 -3.24 -10.02 -8.46
CA ASP A 152 -4.26 -10.51 -9.38
C ASP A 152 -3.80 -10.29 -10.82
N LYS A 153 -3.84 -11.36 -11.61
CA LYS A 153 -3.25 -11.45 -12.96
C LYS A 153 -4.27 -11.20 -14.06
N ASN A 154 -5.15 -10.23 -13.87
CA ASN A 154 -6.21 -10.02 -14.85
C ASN A 154 -5.63 -9.67 -16.23
N GLU A 155 -4.48 -8.98 -16.30
CA GLU A 155 -3.89 -8.51 -17.56
C GLU A 155 -2.33 -8.44 -17.54
N ASN A 156 -1.65 -9.58 -17.39
CA ASN A 156 -0.18 -9.64 -17.15
C ASN A 156 0.68 -8.83 -18.14
N CYS A 157 0.30 -8.65 -19.40
CA CYS A 157 1.15 -7.97 -20.39
C CYS A 157 0.80 -6.48 -20.60
N LYS A 158 -0.15 -5.92 -19.85
CA LYS A 158 -0.47 -4.49 -19.94
C LYS A 158 0.30 -3.61 -18.96
N SER A 159 0.99 -4.24 -18.00
CA SER A 159 1.84 -3.52 -17.05
C SER A 159 2.95 -4.41 -16.53
N SER A 160 4.04 -3.78 -16.08
CA SER A 160 5.15 -4.46 -15.41
C SER A 160 5.57 -3.68 -14.17
N LEU A 161 5.64 -4.37 -13.04
CA LEU A 161 6.24 -3.87 -11.80
C LEU A 161 7.65 -4.43 -11.68
N VAL A 162 8.64 -3.55 -11.72
CA VAL A 162 10.03 -3.87 -11.42
C VAL A 162 10.35 -3.41 -10.01
N VAL A 163 10.88 -4.32 -9.18
CA VAL A 163 11.39 -3.99 -7.85
C VAL A 163 12.89 -4.20 -7.84
N SER A 164 13.66 -3.19 -7.48
CA SER A 164 15.12 -3.20 -7.47
C SER A 164 15.71 -2.72 -6.14
N GLY A 165 16.98 -3.08 -5.90
CA GLY A 165 17.72 -2.69 -4.70
C GLY A 165 17.84 -3.82 -3.67
N PHE A 166 17.43 -5.05 -4.04
CA PHE A 166 17.53 -6.19 -3.16
C PHE A 166 18.97 -6.59 -2.83
N ASN A 167 19.14 -7.22 -1.68
CA ASN A 167 20.42 -7.76 -1.24
C ASN A 167 20.82 -8.96 -2.13
N THR A 168 21.81 -8.75 -3.00
CA THR A 168 22.25 -9.73 -4.00
C THR A 168 22.86 -11.00 -3.40
N ARG A 169 23.15 -11.00 -2.10
CA ARG A 169 23.58 -12.20 -1.37
C ARG A 169 22.47 -13.25 -1.24
N PHE A 170 21.21 -12.82 -1.19
CA PHE A 170 20.06 -13.68 -0.93
C PHE A 170 19.05 -13.71 -2.08
N TRP A 171 19.03 -12.65 -2.90
CA TRP A 171 18.00 -12.41 -3.91
C TRP A 171 18.62 -11.93 -5.22
N PRO A 172 17.93 -12.03 -6.37
CA PRO A 172 18.31 -11.29 -7.57
C PRO A 172 18.34 -9.77 -7.29
N GLN A 173 19.19 -9.02 -8.01
CA GLN A 173 19.28 -7.56 -7.85
C GLN A 173 17.93 -6.84 -8.08
N SER A 174 17.10 -7.41 -8.95
CA SER A 174 15.75 -6.96 -9.24
C SER A 174 14.84 -8.14 -9.58
N GLU A 175 13.55 -7.98 -9.31
CA GLU A 175 12.49 -8.92 -9.69
C GLU A 175 11.40 -8.19 -10.47
N VAL A 176 10.76 -8.91 -11.39
CA VAL A 176 9.73 -8.36 -12.28
C VAL A 176 8.42 -9.13 -12.09
N LEU A 177 7.32 -8.40 -11.90
CA LEU A 177 5.94 -8.92 -11.91
C LEU A 177 5.16 -8.34 -13.09
N GLY A 178 4.41 -9.18 -13.79
CA GLY A 178 3.57 -8.77 -14.94
C GLY A 178 4.15 -9.23 -16.27
N CYS A 179 4.46 -8.30 -17.18
CA CYS A 179 5.06 -8.62 -18.47
C CYS A 179 6.51 -9.07 -18.25
N ASP A 180 6.89 -10.19 -18.87
CA ASP A 180 8.22 -10.78 -18.72
C ASP A 180 8.57 -11.13 -17.26
N ASP A 181 7.57 -11.58 -16.50
CA ASP A 181 7.73 -11.99 -15.09
C ASP A 181 8.85 -13.02 -14.93
N THR A 182 9.76 -12.75 -14.00
CA THR A 182 10.98 -13.53 -13.79
C THR A 182 10.76 -14.82 -13.00
N ASN A 183 9.56 -15.42 -13.03
CA ASN A 183 9.13 -16.48 -12.09
C ASN A 183 9.45 -16.09 -10.64
N SER A 184 9.06 -14.86 -10.29
CA SER A 184 9.63 -14.09 -9.18
C SER A 184 9.26 -14.59 -7.78
N MET A 185 10.22 -14.47 -6.83
CA MET A 185 10.02 -14.71 -5.39
C MET A 185 8.95 -13.79 -4.77
N LEU A 186 8.63 -12.68 -5.45
CA LEU A 186 7.54 -11.78 -5.09
C LEU A 186 6.18 -12.48 -5.04
N ARG A 187 5.94 -13.47 -5.91
CA ARG A 187 4.68 -14.24 -5.93
C ARG A 187 4.53 -15.18 -4.74
N GLU A 188 5.65 -15.68 -4.23
CA GLU A 188 5.67 -16.56 -3.05
C GLU A 188 5.35 -15.81 -1.75
N LYS A 189 5.07 -14.50 -1.85
CA LYS A 189 4.82 -13.62 -0.69
C LYS A 189 5.99 -13.65 0.29
N LYS A 190 7.19 -13.97 -0.20
CA LYS A 190 8.41 -13.89 0.59
C LYS A 190 8.75 -12.43 0.84
N GLU A 191 9.31 -12.20 2.01
CA GLU A 191 9.87 -10.91 2.37
C GLU A 191 11.28 -10.81 1.77
N MET A 192 11.51 -9.75 1.00
CA MET A 192 12.79 -9.50 0.32
C MET A 192 13.31 -8.14 0.78
N CYS A 193 14.57 -8.09 1.16
CA CYS A 193 15.16 -6.91 1.81
C CYS A 193 16.27 -6.29 0.97
N SER A 194 16.43 -4.97 1.10
CA SER A 194 17.40 -4.19 0.37
C SER A 194 18.83 -4.44 0.86
N GLY A 195 19.79 -4.53 -0.05
CA GLY A 195 21.21 -4.56 0.33
C GLY A 195 21.78 -3.19 0.69
N SER A 196 21.16 -2.11 0.20
CA SER A 196 21.63 -0.73 0.32
C SER A 196 20.68 0.17 1.12
N LYS A 197 19.85 -0.42 2.01
CA LYS A 197 18.81 0.29 2.77
C LYS A 197 17.81 1.07 1.90
N THR A 198 17.73 0.74 0.61
CA THR A 198 16.90 1.42 -0.39
C THR A 198 16.24 0.40 -1.31
N LEU A 199 14.94 0.53 -1.52
CA LEU A 199 14.17 -0.20 -2.54
C LEU A 199 13.50 0.79 -3.49
N THR A 200 13.45 0.42 -4.77
CA THR A 200 12.70 1.17 -5.78
C THR A 200 11.69 0.26 -6.44
N LEU A 201 10.44 0.74 -6.52
CA LEU A 201 9.33 0.10 -7.22
C LEU A 201 9.03 0.95 -8.46
N SER A 202 9.06 0.35 -9.63
CA SER A 202 8.73 1.00 -10.90
C SER A 202 7.60 0.26 -11.59
N LEU A 203 6.42 0.87 -11.64
CA LEU A 203 5.27 0.34 -12.35
C LEU A 203 5.16 1.04 -13.70
N THR A 204 5.23 0.26 -14.77
CA THR A 204 5.05 0.71 -16.15
C THR A 204 3.78 0.11 -16.73
N ARG A 205 3.09 0.85 -17.58
CA ARG A 205 1.84 0.48 -18.25
C ARG A 205 1.98 0.70 -19.75
N THR A 206 1.32 -0.14 -20.55
CA THR A 206 1.29 -0.01 -22.01
C THR A 206 0.46 1.20 -22.46
N SER A 207 -0.62 1.52 -21.75
CA SER A 207 -1.48 2.69 -21.97
C SER A 207 -1.89 3.33 -20.64
N ILE A 208 -2.27 4.61 -20.69
CA ILE A 208 -2.83 5.35 -19.54
C ILE A 208 -4.21 4.83 -19.11
N THR A 209 -4.88 4.05 -19.95
CA THR A 209 -6.20 3.45 -19.65
C THR A 209 -6.09 2.03 -19.10
N ASP A 210 -4.88 1.46 -19.10
CA ASP A 210 -4.68 0.06 -18.72
C ASP A 210 -4.51 -0.05 -17.20
N THR A 211 -5.46 -0.74 -16.57
CA THR A 211 -5.39 -1.05 -15.13
C THR A 211 -4.29 -2.08 -14.84
N GLY A 212 -4.05 -3.01 -15.76
CA GLY A 212 -2.93 -3.95 -15.71
C GLY A 212 -2.96 -4.91 -14.51
N LEU A 213 -1.79 -5.12 -13.91
CA LEU A 213 -1.54 -5.95 -12.75
C LEU A 213 -2.08 -5.29 -11.49
N ASP A 214 -3.02 -5.95 -10.80
CA ASP A 214 -3.42 -5.51 -9.47
C ASP A 214 -2.54 -6.14 -8.39
N PHE A 215 -1.91 -5.34 -7.54
CA PHE A 215 -1.11 -5.85 -6.42
C PHE A 215 -1.22 -4.96 -5.17
N ILE A 216 -0.96 -5.61 -4.03
CA ILE A 216 -0.74 -4.95 -2.74
C ILE A 216 0.61 -5.40 -2.20
N ALA A 217 1.51 -4.45 -1.98
CA ALA A 217 2.80 -4.68 -1.36
C ALA A 217 2.88 -3.97 0.00
N VAL A 218 3.63 -4.57 0.92
CA VAL A 218 3.91 -4.00 2.24
C VAL A 218 5.40 -3.76 2.32
N ILE A 219 5.77 -2.53 2.65
CA ILE A 219 7.16 -2.09 2.84
C ILE A 219 7.34 -1.74 4.30
N LYS A 220 8.43 -2.20 4.90
CA LYS A 220 8.74 -1.92 6.30
C LYS A 220 10.24 -1.87 6.53
N VAL A 221 10.64 -1.13 7.56
CA VAL A 221 12.01 -1.15 8.08
C VAL A 221 12.12 -2.27 9.12
N LYS A 222 13.05 -3.18 8.92
CA LYS A 222 13.23 -4.34 9.79
C LYS A 222 14.68 -4.46 10.23
N LYS A 223 14.87 -4.77 11.51
CA LYS A 223 16.14 -5.19 12.08
C LYS A 223 16.29 -6.70 11.94
N HIS A 224 17.36 -7.14 11.30
CA HIS A 224 17.71 -8.54 11.19
C HIS A 224 18.66 -8.94 12.32
N PRO A 225 18.50 -10.14 12.91
CA PRO A 225 19.47 -10.63 13.87
C PRO A 225 20.84 -10.77 13.19
N CYS A 226 21.91 -10.31 13.85
CA CYS A 226 23.27 -10.56 13.37
C CYS A 226 23.47 -12.08 13.32
N ILE A 227 23.61 -12.66 12.13
CA ILE A 227 24.28 -13.95 12.00
C ILE A 227 25.77 -13.64 12.06
N CYS A 228 26.22 -13.29 13.25
CA CYS A 228 27.63 -13.16 13.57
C CYS A 228 28.17 -14.59 13.51
N SER A 229 28.83 -14.93 12.42
CA SER A 229 29.45 -16.23 12.19
C SER A 229 30.60 -16.44 13.18
N HIS A 230 30.30 -16.80 14.42
CA HIS A 230 31.19 -17.44 15.38
C HIS A 230 30.38 -18.03 16.54
N GLN A 231 29.91 -19.26 16.37
CA GLN A 231 29.78 -20.18 17.49
C GLN A 231 30.54 -21.46 17.13
N HIS A 232 31.81 -21.50 17.52
CA HIS A 232 32.42 -22.74 17.97
C HIS A 232 31.59 -23.23 19.17
N VAL A 233 30.55 -24.04 18.93
CA VAL A 233 30.06 -24.94 19.97
C VAL A 233 31.04 -26.09 19.97
N GLN A 234 32.04 -26.00 20.86
CA GLN A 234 32.77 -27.18 21.30
C GLN A 234 31.74 -28.22 21.73
N ALA A 235 31.84 -29.40 21.13
CA ALA A 235 31.12 -30.57 21.56
C ALA A 235 31.37 -30.77 23.06
N ALA A 236 30.32 -30.62 23.87
CA ALA A 236 30.32 -31.12 25.22
C ALA A 236 30.31 -32.64 25.12
N SER A 237 31.48 -33.24 25.35
CA SER A 237 31.66 -34.67 25.56
C SER A 237 30.77 -35.10 26.72
N VAL A 238 29.68 -35.82 26.44
CA VAL A 238 29.00 -36.59 27.47
C VAL A 238 29.77 -37.90 27.62
N LEU A 239 30.61 -37.94 28.65
CA LEU A 239 31.16 -39.20 29.16
C LEU A 239 30.00 -40.00 29.75
N LEU A 240 29.67 -41.12 29.09
CA LEU A 240 28.95 -42.22 29.72
C LEU A 240 29.92 -42.92 30.68
N GLU A 241 29.79 -42.66 31.98
CA GLU A 241 30.24 -43.64 32.98
C GLU A 241 29.10 -44.61 33.24
N VAL A 242 29.27 -45.82 32.70
CA VAL A 242 28.57 -47.03 33.12
C VAL A 242 29.44 -47.69 34.19
N VAL A 243 29.01 -47.60 35.45
CA VAL A 243 29.40 -48.46 36.57
C VAL A 243 28.18 -48.44 37.49
N GLY A 244 27.55 -49.51 37.93
CA GLY A 244 27.81 -50.94 37.99
C GLY A 244 26.78 -51.48 38.99
#